data_AF-A0A2G8RUQ8-F1
#
_entry.id   AF-A0A2G8RUQ8-F1
#
_cell.length_a   1.000
_cell.length_b   1.000
_cell.length_c   1.000
_cell.angle_alpha   90.00
_cell.angle_beta   90.00
_cell.angle_gamma   90.00
#
_symmetry.space_group_name_H-M   'P 1'
#
loop_
_entity.id
_entity.type
_entity.pdbx_description
1 polymer ?
#
loop_
_entity_poly.entity_id
_entity_poly.type
_entity_poly.pdbx_seq_one_letter_code
_entity_poly.pdbx_strand_id
1 'polypeptide(L)'
;MKTIALLATVSYAVSASAFTINFVNRCGFTVWPAVGKAPNGQPDPSVAFGKRLDPGQSASFSVDDHALGIRAWGRTGCDANGANCQTGACNGGLVCNDAGITSDVILSEYGFGDFGQWGGQRTAWDLSHVDASINIDTQLSSSDGQSVLCRASNCPADQAYNNPTDFAADRNSPLGQTFTHTFCP
;
A
#
# COMPACT_ATOMS: atom_id res chain seq x y z
N MET A 1 -42.71 39.51 19.54
CA MET A 1 -41.46 39.49 18.74
C MET A 1 -40.81 38.13 18.93
N LYS A 2 -40.72 37.30 17.90
CA LYS A 2 -40.12 35.95 17.98
C LYS A 2 -38.66 36.04 17.54
N THR A 3 -37.73 35.87 18.46
CA THR A 3 -36.29 35.86 18.20
C THR A 3 -35.91 34.50 17.63
N ILE A 4 -35.54 34.45 16.35
CA ILE A 4 -34.97 33.25 15.72
C ILE A 4 -33.47 33.29 15.97
N ALA A 5 -32.97 32.39 16.81
CA ALA A 5 -31.53 32.20 17.01
C ALA A 5 -30.98 31.34 15.88
N LEU A 6 -30.08 31.91 15.07
CA LEU A 6 -29.38 31.20 14.00
C LEU A 6 -28.15 30.50 14.62
N LEU A 7 -28.19 29.17 14.74
CA LEU A 7 -26.99 28.40 15.10
C LEU A 7 -26.05 28.34 13.90
N ALA A 8 -24.91 29.03 13.99
CA ALA A 8 -23.82 28.88 13.04
C ALA A 8 -23.05 27.60 13.37
N THR A 9 -23.13 26.58 12.51
CA THR A 9 -22.29 25.38 12.60
C THR A 9 -20.88 25.72 12.09
N VAL A 10 -19.92 25.83 13.02
CA VAL A 10 -18.50 25.95 12.69
C VAL A 10 -17.98 24.58 12.30
N SER A 11 -17.75 24.37 11.00
CA SER A 11 -17.11 23.16 10.49
C SER A 11 -15.60 23.24 10.74
N TYR A 12 -15.11 22.52 11.74
CA TYR A 12 -13.66 22.31 11.89
C TYR A 12 -13.20 21.34 10.80
N ALA A 13 -12.39 21.81 9.86
CA ALA A 13 -11.64 20.93 8.98
C ALA A 13 -10.55 20.26 9.82
N VAL A 14 -10.83 19.04 10.30
CA VAL A 14 -9.80 18.16 10.86
C VAL A 14 -8.93 17.73 9.68
N SER A 15 -7.73 18.29 9.56
CA SER A 15 -6.71 17.72 8.68
C SER A 15 -6.35 16.35 9.26
N ALA A 16 -6.92 15.29 8.71
CA ALA A 16 -6.50 13.92 9.04
C ALA A 16 -5.07 13.72 8.53
N SER A 17 -4.15 13.35 9.43
CA SER A 17 -2.78 12.99 9.09
C SER A 17 -2.79 11.67 8.31
N ALA A 18 -2.26 11.67 7.09
CA ALA A 18 -2.30 10.52 6.21
C ALA A 18 -1.03 10.43 5.36
N PHE A 19 -0.53 9.22 5.15
CA PHE A 19 0.44 8.94 4.10
C PHE A 19 -0.28 8.62 2.79
N THR A 20 0.43 8.73 1.68
CA THR A 20 -0.11 8.46 0.33
C THR A 20 0.65 7.32 -0.31
N ILE A 21 -0.08 6.35 -0.85
CA ILE A 21 0.45 5.31 -1.74
C ILE A 21 0.18 5.76 -3.18
N ASN A 22 1.23 6.01 -3.95
CA ASN A 22 1.17 6.37 -5.36
C ASN A 22 1.63 5.19 -6.21
N PHE A 23 0.72 4.61 -6.98
CA PHE A 23 1.02 3.53 -7.91
C PHE A 23 1.42 4.09 -9.26
N VAL A 24 2.50 3.57 -9.85
CA VAL A 24 2.98 3.94 -11.18
C VAL A 24 3.17 2.68 -12.01
N ASN A 25 2.41 2.56 -13.10
CA ASN A 25 2.56 1.45 -14.03
C ASN A 25 3.58 1.80 -15.14
N ARG A 26 4.79 1.25 -15.05
CA ARG A 26 5.79 1.33 -16.14
C ARG A 26 5.86 0.05 -16.97
N CYS A 27 5.01 -0.92 -16.69
CA CYS A 27 4.95 -2.15 -17.46
C CYS A 27 4.37 -1.89 -18.86
N GLY A 28 4.73 -2.77 -19.82
CA GLY A 28 4.12 -2.79 -21.15
C GLY A 28 2.69 -3.38 -21.16
N PHE A 29 2.10 -3.67 -20.00
CA PHE A 29 0.79 -4.28 -19.83
C PHE A 29 -0.02 -3.59 -18.73
N THR A 30 -1.34 -3.77 -18.73
CA THR A 30 -2.23 -3.24 -17.70
C THR A 30 -1.98 -3.94 -16.35
N VAL A 31 -1.92 -3.15 -15.28
CA VAL A 31 -1.83 -3.63 -13.89
C VAL A 31 -3.05 -3.16 -13.12
N TRP A 32 -3.52 -3.96 -12.16
CA TRP A 32 -4.60 -3.58 -11.26
C TRP A 32 -4.10 -3.45 -9.82
N PRO A 33 -3.50 -2.31 -9.43
CA PRO A 33 -3.11 -2.11 -8.04
C PRO A 33 -4.29 -2.27 -7.08
N ALA A 34 -4.00 -2.78 -5.90
CA ALA A 34 -4.93 -2.91 -4.80
C ALA A 34 -4.28 -2.46 -3.49
N VAL A 35 -5.11 -2.01 -2.55
CA VAL A 35 -4.73 -1.76 -1.15
C VAL A 35 -5.77 -2.44 -0.27
N GLY A 36 -5.32 -3.06 0.81
CA GLY A 36 -6.19 -3.51 1.88
C GLY A 36 -5.52 -3.47 3.23
N LYS A 37 -6.31 -3.72 4.28
CA LYS A 37 -5.87 -3.68 5.66
C LYS A 37 -6.13 -5.03 6.33
N ALA A 38 -5.09 -5.60 6.94
CA ALA A 38 -5.15 -6.84 7.70
C ALA A 38 -4.28 -6.79 8.97
N PRO A 39 -4.64 -5.97 9.99
CA PRO A 39 -3.93 -5.96 11.25
C PRO A 39 -3.95 -7.36 11.88
N ASN A 40 -2.79 -7.84 12.32
CA ASN A 40 -2.62 -9.20 12.87
C ASN A 40 -3.10 -10.31 11.90
N GLY A 41 -3.04 -10.06 10.59
CA GLY A 41 -3.47 -11.00 9.56
C GLY A 41 -4.98 -11.16 9.39
N GLN A 42 -5.81 -10.32 10.03
CA GLN A 42 -7.27 -10.38 9.94
C GLN A 42 -7.80 -9.28 9.01
N PRO A 43 -8.48 -9.61 7.89
CA PRO A 43 -9.03 -8.62 6.97
C PRO A 43 -9.96 -7.60 7.65
N ASP A 44 -9.73 -6.34 7.38
CA ASP A 44 -10.54 -5.20 7.82
C ASP A 44 -10.91 -4.37 6.57
N PRO A 45 -12.21 -4.31 6.21
CA PRO A 45 -12.66 -3.65 4.99
C PRO A 45 -12.69 -2.12 5.09
N SER A 46 -12.28 -1.51 6.21
CA SER A 46 -12.23 -0.05 6.38
C SER A 46 -11.22 0.64 5.47
N VAL A 47 -10.23 -0.09 4.96
CA VAL A 47 -9.29 0.39 3.94
C VAL A 47 -9.32 -0.57 2.78
N ALA A 48 -9.83 -0.11 1.64
CA ALA A 48 -9.91 -0.89 0.42
C ALA A 48 -9.73 0.02 -0.80
N PHE A 49 -8.83 -0.37 -1.69
CA PHE A 49 -8.60 0.32 -2.95
C PHE A 49 -8.42 -0.71 -4.07
N GLY A 50 -8.84 -0.32 -5.26
CA GLY A 50 -8.67 -1.09 -6.46
C GLY A 50 -8.83 -0.22 -7.70
N LYS A 51 -7.87 -0.27 -8.61
CA LYS A 51 -7.91 0.53 -9.84
C LYS A 51 -7.29 -0.24 -10.99
N ARG A 52 -7.79 -0.04 -12.20
CA ARG A 52 -7.13 -0.45 -13.44
C ARG A 52 -6.17 0.64 -13.89
N LEU A 53 -4.91 0.31 -14.13
CA LEU A 53 -3.88 1.20 -14.67
C LEU A 53 -3.33 0.64 -15.99
N ASP A 54 -3.59 1.34 -17.09
CA ASP A 54 -2.91 1.10 -18.36
C ASP A 54 -1.43 1.50 -18.31
N PRO A 55 -0.60 1.03 -19.27
CA PRO A 55 0.80 1.44 -19.36
C PRO A 55 0.97 2.96 -19.27
N GLY A 56 1.88 3.40 -18.40
CA GLY A 56 2.17 4.81 -18.15
C GLY A 56 1.21 5.54 -17.22
N GLN A 57 0.12 4.91 -16.77
CA GLN A 57 -0.83 5.52 -15.84
C GLN A 57 -0.36 5.43 -14.38
N SER A 58 -0.88 6.34 -13.57
CA SER A 58 -0.72 6.34 -12.12
C SER A 58 -2.06 6.56 -11.41
N ALA A 59 -2.11 6.15 -10.14
CA ALA A 59 -3.19 6.49 -9.23
C ALA A 59 -2.68 6.53 -7.79
N SER A 60 -3.28 7.41 -6.98
CA SER A 60 -2.92 7.56 -5.58
C SER A 60 -4.08 7.20 -4.67
N PHE A 61 -3.74 6.74 -3.47
CA PHE A 61 -4.67 6.45 -2.40
C PHE A 61 -4.06 6.88 -1.06
N SER A 62 -4.83 7.61 -0.25
CA SER A 62 -4.37 8.09 1.06
C SER A 62 -4.85 7.17 2.17
N VAL A 63 -3.97 6.94 3.15
CA VAL A 63 -4.21 6.04 4.29
C VAL A 63 -3.84 6.78 5.56
N ASP A 64 -4.64 6.61 6.61
CA ASP A 64 -4.38 7.23 7.91
C ASP A 64 -2.98 6.88 8.43
N ASP A 65 -2.25 7.88 8.95
CA ASP A 65 -0.87 7.73 9.43
C ASP A 65 -0.73 6.74 10.60
N HIS A 66 -1.80 6.48 11.34
CA HIS A 66 -1.83 5.56 12.47
C HIS A 66 -2.38 4.17 12.08
N ALA A 67 -2.61 3.92 10.79
CA ALA A 67 -3.07 2.62 10.33
C ALA A 67 -1.98 1.54 10.50
N LEU A 68 -2.44 0.30 10.74
CA LEU A 68 -1.59 -0.88 10.91
C LEU A 68 -2.02 -1.98 9.93
N GLY A 69 -1.06 -2.78 9.49
CA GLY A 69 -1.30 -3.93 8.62
C GLY A 69 -1.80 -3.54 7.23
N ILE A 70 -1.34 -2.42 6.69
CA ILE A 70 -1.68 -1.98 5.34
C ILE A 70 -0.82 -2.75 4.35
N ARG A 71 -1.45 -3.29 3.32
CA ARG A 71 -0.79 -4.03 2.25
C ARG A 71 -1.22 -3.47 0.92
N ALA A 72 -0.28 -3.37 -0.01
CA ALA A 72 -0.53 -2.96 -1.38
C ALA A 72 0.25 -3.84 -2.35
N TRP A 73 -0.36 -4.14 -3.49
CA TRP A 73 0.23 -5.05 -4.49
C TRP A 73 -0.34 -4.80 -5.88
N GLY A 74 0.31 -5.39 -6.88
CA GLY A 74 -0.13 -5.36 -8.28
C GLY A 74 -0.73 -6.70 -8.72
N ARG A 75 -1.83 -6.63 -9.48
CA ARG A 75 -2.49 -7.79 -10.09
C ARG A 75 -2.38 -7.75 -11.59
N THR A 76 -2.29 -8.91 -12.25
CA THR A 76 -2.13 -9.01 -13.71
C THR A 76 -3.17 -9.93 -14.33
N GLY A 77 -3.47 -9.71 -15.62
CA GLY A 77 -4.35 -10.59 -16.40
C GLY A 77 -5.78 -10.68 -15.85
N CYS A 78 -6.31 -9.59 -15.27
CA CYS A 78 -7.68 -9.55 -14.75
C CYS A 78 -8.72 -9.39 -15.87
N ASP A 79 -9.93 -9.84 -15.59
CA ASP A 79 -11.11 -9.60 -16.43
C ASP A 79 -11.42 -8.09 -16.55
N ALA A 80 -12.31 -7.73 -17.49
CA ALA A 80 -12.71 -6.34 -17.74
C ALA A 80 -13.27 -5.62 -16.48
N ASN A 81 -13.87 -6.37 -15.56
CA ASN A 81 -14.38 -5.87 -14.29
C ASN A 81 -13.33 -5.82 -13.16
N GLY A 82 -12.06 -6.21 -13.43
CA GLY A 82 -10.97 -6.24 -12.46
C GLY A 82 -10.96 -7.46 -11.53
N ALA A 83 -11.78 -8.49 -11.80
CA ALA A 83 -11.78 -9.76 -11.08
C ALA A 83 -10.93 -10.83 -11.80
N ASN A 84 -10.86 -12.03 -11.22
CA ASN A 84 -10.27 -13.24 -11.82
C ASN A 84 -8.87 -13.02 -12.42
N CYS A 85 -8.00 -12.34 -11.67
CA CYS A 85 -6.64 -12.05 -12.12
C CYS A 85 -5.79 -13.33 -12.19
N GLN A 86 -4.86 -13.38 -13.15
CA GLN A 86 -3.90 -14.47 -13.30
C GLN A 86 -2.89 -14.52 -12.14
N THR A 87 -2.48 -13.36 -11.65
CA THR A 87 -1.60 -13.24 -10.46
C THR A 87 -2.11 -12.14 -9.53
N GLY A 88 -1.82 -12.28 -8.24
CA GLY A 88 -2.23 -11.30 -7.22
C GLY A 88 -3.74 -11.24 -6.99
N ALA A 89 -4.49 -12.26 -7.42
CA ALA A 89 -5.95 -12.25 -7.30
C ALA A 89 -6.39 -12.05 -5.84
N CYS A 90 -7.56 -11.44 -5.69
CA CYS A 90 -8.16 -11.17 -4.40
C CYS A 90 -9.68 -11.36 -4.49
N ASN A 91 -10.29 -11.59 -3.35
CA ASN A 91 -11.73 -11.58 -3.17
C ASN A 91 -12.27 -10.14 -3.28
N GLY A 92 -13.46 -9.96 -3.84
CA GLY A 92 -14.13 -8.65 -3.97
C GLY A 92 -14.11 -8.02 -5.38
N GLY A 93 -13.37 -8.61 -6.33
CA GLY A 93 -13.32 -8.12 -7.71
C GLY A 93 -12.33 -6.96 -7.86
N LEU A 94 -12.76 -5.83 -8.44
CA LEU A 94 -11.86 -4.68 -8.62
C LEU A 94 -11.33 -4.16 -7.28
N VAL A 95 -12.19 -4.03 -6.26
CA VAL A 95 -11.81 -3.55 -4.92
C VAL A 95 -11.79 -4.74 -3.98
N CYS A 96 -10.60 -5.07 -3.48
CA CYS A 96 -10.38 -6.27 -2.69
C CYS A 96 -10.99 -6.16 -1.28
N ASN A 97 -11.43 -7.28 -0.69
CA ASN A 97 -11.94 -7.34 0.68
C ASN A 97 -11.21 -8.33 1.61
N ASP A 98 -10.15 -8.97 1.13
CA ASP A 98 -9.30 -9.91 1.88
C ASP A 98 -7.91 -9.34 2.21
N ALA A 99 -7.67 -8.07 1.87
CA ALA A 99 -6.41 -7.38 2.07
C ALA A 99 -5.16 -8.12 1.54
N GLY A 100 -5.31 -8.84 0.43
CA GLY A 100 -4.20 -9.50 -0.24
C GLY A 100 -3.69 -10.74 0.49
N ILE A 101 -4.43 -11.24 1.50
CA ILE A 101 -4.13 -12.49 2.23
C ILE A 101 -3.98 -13.67 1.26
N THR A 102 -4.73 -13.69 0.16
CA THR A 102 -4.69 -14.77 -0.84
C THR A 102 -3.97 -14.36 -2.12
N SER A 103 -3.22 -13.25 -2.09
CA SER A 103 -2.63 -12.70 -3.31
C SER A 103 -1.42 -13.50 -3.79
N ASP A 104 -0.69 -14.13 -2.86
CA ASP A 104 0.52 -14.95 -3.08
C ASP A 104 1.57 -14.29 -3.99
N VAL A 105 1.64 -12.96 -3.91
CA VAL A 105 2.58 -12.14 -4.67
C VAL A 105 3.29 -11.13 -3.78
N ILE A 106 4.36 -10.53 -4.30
CA ILE A 106 5.09 -9.48 -3.63
C ILE A 106 4.16 -8.34 -3.19
N LEU A 107 4.30 -7.98 -1.92
CA LEU A 107 3.54 -6.92 -1.26
C LEU A 107 4.48 -5.77 -0.94
N SER A 108 3.94 -4.55 -0.95
CA SER A 108 4.45 -3.46 -0.13
C SER A 108 3.61 -3.38 1.14
N GLU A 109 4.25 -3.43 2.31
CA GLU A 109 3.59 -3.40 3.61
C GLU A 109 3.87 -2.08 4.33
N TYR A 110 2.90 -1.62 5.13
CA TYR A 110 2.99 -0.37 5.89
C TYR A 110 2.31 -0.48 7.25
N GLY A 111 2.88 0.20 8.24
CA GLY A 111 2.26 0.32 9.56
C GLY A 111 2.83 1.46 10.39
N PHE A 112 1.99 2.06 11.22
CA PHE A 112 2.42 2.95 12.28
C PHE A 112 3.36 2.25 13.28
N GLY A 113 4.41 2.96 13.70
CA GLY A 113 5.28 2.54 14.79
C GLY A 113 5.72 3.74 15.63
N ASP A 114 5.79 3.57 16.95
CA ASP A 114 6.40 4.54 17.86
C ASP A 114 7.77 4.02 18.31
N PHE A 115 8.83 4.65 17.82
CA PHE A 115 10.22 4.28 18.07
C PHE A 115 10.80 5.01 19.29
N GLY A 116 9.94 5.58 20.14
CA GLY A 116 10.30 6.20 21.41
C GLY A 116 11.03 7.54 21.24
N GLN A 117 11.66 8.01 22.32
CA GLN A 117 12.22 9.36 22.43
C GLN A 117 13.15 9.77 21.27
N TRP A 118 13.90 8.82 20.71
CA TRP A 118 14.95 9.10 19.73
C TRP A 118 14.55 8.77 18.27
N GLY A 119 13.48 8.00 18.07
CA GLY A 119 12.98 7.66 16.73
C GLY A 119 11.63 8.31 16.39
N GLY A 120 10.81 8.60 17.41
CA GLY A 120 9.49 9.19 17.27
C GLY A 120 8.48 8.30 16.54
N GLN A 121 7.32 8.88 16.25
CA GLN A 121 6.26 8.23 15.48
C GLN A 121 6.63 8.17 14.00
N ARG A 122 6.56 6.96 13.42
CA ARG A 122 7.00 6.65 12.07
C ARG A 122 6.06 5.70 11.35
N THR A 123 6.10 5.75 10.02
CA THR A 123 5.54 4.70 9.19
C THR A 123 6.67 3.72 8.94
N ALA A 124 6.57 2.51 9.49
CA ALA A 124 7.37 1.37 9.08
C ALA A 124 6.83 0.83 7.75
N TRP A 125 7.73 0.40 6.87
CA TRP A 125 7.38 -0.08 5.54
C TRP A 125 8.47 -0.95 4.94
N ASP A 126 8.08 -1.82 4.03
CA ASP A 126 8.96 -2.80 3.39
C ASP A 126 8.35 -3.32 2.08
N LEU A 127 9.15 -4.07 1.33
CA LEU A 127 8.65 -5.05 0.38
C LEU A 127 8.73 -6.43 1.04
N SER A 128 7.77 -7.31 0.72
CA SER A 128 7.69 -8.64 1.31
C SER A 128 7.21 -9.64 0.26
N HIS A 129 7.92 -10.76 0.17
CA HIS A 129 7.52 -11.92 -0.62
C HIS A 129 7.65 -13.22 0.19
N VAL A 130 7.50 -13.15 1.51
CA VAL A 130 7.50 -14.31 2.41
C VAL A 130 6.44 -15.30 1.93
N ASP A 131 6.86 -16.51 1.58
CA ASP A 131 6.02 -17.57 1.00
C ASP A 131 5.21 -17.15 -0.25
N ALA A 132 5.63 -16.07 -0.92
CA ALA A 132 4.96 -15.46 -2.06
C ALA A 132 5.89 -15.33 -3.28
N SER A 133 5.27 -15.16 -4.45
CA SER A 133 5.99 -15.00 -5.71
C SER A 133 6.27 -13.53 -6.05
N ILE A 134 7.34 -13.24 -6.80
CA ILE A 134 7.53 -11.92 -7.40
C ILE A 134 6.86 -11.93 -8.78
N ASN A 135 5.57 -11.56 -8.84
CA ASN A 135 4.81 -11.54 -10.09
C ASN A 135 5.15 -10.34 -10.99
N ILE A 136 5.52 -9.21 -10.39
CA ILE A 136 5.91 -7.99 -11.06
C ILE A 136 7.16 -7.44 -10.36
N ASP A 137 8.21 -7.13 -11.12
CA ASP A 137 9.36 -6.41 -10.60
C ASP A 137 8.91 -5.09 -9.98
N THR A 138 9.30 -4.84 -8.73
CA THR A 138 8.72 -3.77 -7.92
C THR A 138 9.81 -2.92 -7.27
N GLN A 139 9.67 -1.60 -7.42
CA GLN A 139 10.39 -0.62 -6.60
C GLN A 139 9.41 0.09 -5.68
N LEU A 140 9.80 0.23 -4.41
CA LEU A 140 9.09 1.05 -3.45
C LEU A 140 10.02 2.16 -2.97
N SER A 141 9.57 3.41 -3.07
CA SER A 141 10.34 4.58 -2.63
C SER A 141 9.50 5.52 -1.78
N SER A 142 10.09 6.11 -0.74
CA SER A 142 9.47 7.14 0.08
C SER A 142 9.94 8.55 -0.34
N SER A 143 9.11 9.56 -0.12
CA SER A 143 9.42 10.96 -0.43
C SER A 143 10.59 11.56 0.36
N ASP A 144 11.15 10.82 1.33
CA ASP A 144 12.37 11.18 2.06
C ASP A 144 13.66 10.69 1.37
N GLY A 145 13.53 10.02 0.22
CA GLY A 145 14.64 9.53 -0.59
C GLY A 145 15.05 8.08 -0.32
N GLN A 146 14.42 7.40 0.64
CA GLN A 146 14.64 5.96 0.84
C GLN A 146 13.96 5.14 -0.26
N SER A 147 14.57 4.00 -0.63
CA SER A 147 13.97 3.07 -1.58
C SER A 147 14.46 1.63 -1.38
N VAL A 148 13.64 0.69 -1.85
CA VAL A 148 13.98 -0.72 -2.02
C VAL A 148 13.51 -1.22 -3.38
N LEU A 149 14.15 -2.26 -3.89
CA LEU A 149 13.92 -2.80 -5.22
C LEU A 149 14.06 -4.33 -5.23
N CYS A 150 12.99 -4.99 -5.62
CA CYS A 150 12.94 -6.44 -5.71
C CYS A 150 12.52 -6.84 -7.13
N ARG A 151 13.36 -7.63 -7.80
CA ARG A 151 13.08 -8.21 -9.12
C ARG A 151 13.06 -9.72 -9.03
N ALA A 152 12.26 -10.37 -9.87
CA ALA A 152 12.23 -11.84 -9.94
C ALA A 152 13.61 -12.44 -10.25
N SER A 153 14.44 -11.70 -11.01
CA SER A 153 15.81 -12.09 -11.34
C SER A 153 16.84 -11.78 -10.25
N ASN A 154 16.55 -10.83 -9.35
CA ASN A 154 17.46 -10.39 -8.30
C ASN A 154 16.69 -9.63 -7.21
N CYS A 155 16.55 -10.25 -6.04
CA CYS A 155 15.97 -9.64 -4.85
C CYS A 155 16.87 -9.93 -3.64
N PRO A 156 17.84 -9.03 -3.35
CA PRO A 156 18.70 -9.15 -2.19
C PRO A 156 17.92 -9.08 -0.87
N ALA A 157 18.45 -9.73 0.18
CA ALA A 157 17.80 -9.79 1.51
C ALA A 157 17.51 -8.42 2.13
N ASP A 158 18.37 -7.42 1.88
CA ASP A 158 18.15 -6.05 2.37
C ASP A 158 17.09 -5.26 1.58
N GLN A 159 16.48 -5.85 0.54
CA GLN A 159 15.52 -5.17 -0.35
C GLN A 159 14.08 -5.64 -0.17
N ALA A 160 13.86 -6.86 0.31
CA ALA A 160 12.53 -7.35 0.63
C ALA A 160 12.61 -8.52 1.62
N TYR A 161 11.60 -8.66 2.47
CA TYR A 161 11.45 -9.84 3.30
C TYR A 161 11.26 -11.08 2.42
N ASN A 162 12.21 -12.01 2.50
CA ASN A 162 12.09 -13.36 1.92
C ASN A 162 11.72 -14.43 2.97
N ASN A 163 11.86 -14.08 4.26
CA ASN A 163 11.48 -14.91 5.39
C ASN A 163 11.09 -13.99 6.58
N PRO A 164 10.35 -14.46 7.60
CA PRO A 164 9.85 -13.60 8.70
C PRO A 164 10.90 -12.92 9.59
N THR A 165 12.19 -13.23 9.41
CA THR A 165 13.30 -12.69 10.22
C THR A 165 14.29 -11.87 9.42
N ASP A 166 13.94 -11.47 8.19
CA ASP A 166 14.77 -10.65 7.32
C ASP A 166 14.66 -9.14 7.64
N PHE A 167 14.98 -8.77 8.87
CA PHE A 167 14.86 -7.39 9.37
C PHE A 167 15.77 -6.38 8.64
N ALA A 168 16.65 -6.84 7.75
CA ALA A 168 17.47 -5.95 6.90
C ALA A 168 16.63 -5.23 5.83
N ALA A 169 15.46 -5.76 5.48
CA ALA A 169 14.52 -5.16 4.54
C ALA A 169 13.67 -4.04 5.15
N ASP A 170 13.58 -3.96 6.48
CA ASP A 170 12.79 -2.93 7.17
C ASP A 170 13.26 -1.52 6.82
N ARG A 171 12.30 -0.65 6.54
CA ARG A 171 12.50 0.79 6.45
C ARG A 171 11.50 1.49 7.35
N ASN A 172 11.80 2.74 7.68
CA ASN A 172 10.85 3.63 8.32
C ASN A 172 11.08 5.06 7.86
N SER A 173 10.00 5.84 7.75
CA SER A 173 10.03 7.22 7.24
C SER A 173 9.15 8.14 8.09
N PRO A 174 9.33 9.49 8.00
CA PRO A 174 8.38 10.54 8.44
C PRO A 174 6.90 10.11 8.32
N LEU A 175 6.02 10.55 9.23
CA LEU A 175 4.57 10.41 8.98
C LEU A 175 4.19 11.36 7.84
N GLY A 176 3.09 11.10 7.15
CA GLY A 176 2.59 11.95 6.06
C GLY A 176 3.38 11.82 4.75
N GLN A 177 4.18 10.76 4.59
CA GLN A 177 5.01 10.56 3.41
C GLN A 177 4.20 10.12 2.20
N THR A 178 4.77 10.34 1.02
CA THR A 178 4.31 9.67 -0.21
C THR A 178 5.21 8.48 -0.50
N PHE A 179 4.62 7.30 -0.52
CA PHE A 179 5.25 6.05 -0.96
C PHE A 179 4.87 5.79 -2.41
N THR A 180 5.85 5.73 -3.30
CA THR A 180 5.64 5.40 -4.71
C THR A 180 5.94 3.92 -4.95
N HIS A 181 4.91 3.16 -5.29
CA HIS A 181 4.98 1.76 -5.72
C HIS A 181 5.06 1.73 -7.25
N THR A 182 6.26 1.44 -7.77
CA THR A 182 6.52 1.40 -9.21
C THR A 182 6.55 -0.04 -9.70
N PHE A 183 5.64 -0.36 -10.61
CA PHE A 183 5.60 -1.63 -11.34
C PHE A 183 6.53 -1.56 -12.55
N CYS A 184 7.37 -2.58 -12.76
CA CYS A 184 8.38 -2.67 -13.82
C CYS A 184 9.39 -1.49 -13.82
N PRO A 185 10.13 -1.27 -12.72
CA PRO A 185 11.06 -0.16 -12.54
C PRO A 185 12.35 -0.25 -13.37
#